data_AF-A0A519UZZ7-F1
#
_entry.id   AF-A0A519UZZ7-F1
#
_cell.length_a   1.000
_cell.length_b   1.000
_cell.length_c   1.000
_cell.angle_alpha   90.00
_cell.angle_beta   90.00
_cell.angle_gamma   90.00
#
_symmetry.space_group_name_H-M   'P 1'
#
loop_
_entity.id
_entity.type
_entity.pdbx_description
1 polymer ?
#
loop_
_entity_poly.entity_id
_entity_poly.type
_entity_poly.pdbx_seq_one_letter_code
_entity_poly.pdbx_strand_id
1 'polypeptide(L)' 'MKEIKVFAPATVANVVCGFDVLGFAVNEPGDEVVMRLVDEPGVRLLKITGDDGRLPLDSAKNTVSASVQHYLK' A
#
# COMPACT_ATOMS: atom_id res chain seq x y z
N MET A 1 -3.88 18.79 -11.88
CA MET A 1 -4.16 17.70 -10.94
C MET A 1 -2.84 17.23 -10.35
N LYS A 2 -2.70 17.13 -9.03
CA LYS A 2 -1.46 16.66 -8.40
C LYS A 2 -1.55 15.14 -8.23
N GLU A 3 -0.62 14.41 -8.84
CA GLU A 3 -0.56 12.94 -8.84
C GLU A 3 0.87 12.48 -8.55
N ILE A 4 1.00 11.35 -7.86
CA ILE A 4 2.27 10.65 -7.66
C ILE A 4 2.06 9.14 -7.83
N LYS A 5 3.05 8.48 -8.45
CA LYS A 5 3.14 7.02 -8.56
C LYS A 5 4.39 6.54 -7.84
N VAL A 6 4.27 5.52 -7.01
CA VAL A 6 5.37 4.93 -6.24
C VAL A 6 5.32 3.40 -6.36
N PHE A 7 6.50 2.78 -6.39
CA PHE A 7 6.69 1.33 -6.32
C PHE A 7 7.24 0.94 -4.95
N ALA A 8 6.67 -0.08 -4.31
CA ALA A 8 7.10 -0.63 -3.04
C ALA A 8 7.53 -2.10 -3.23
N PRO A 9 8.82 -2.44 -3.02
CA PRO A 9 9.31 -3.80 -3.24
C PRO A 9 8.83 -4.80 -2.19
N ALA A 10 8.80 -6.07 -2.58
CA ALA A 10 8.64 -7.19 -1.66
C ALA A 10 9.81 -7.28 -0.66
N THR A 11 9.53 -7.89 0.48
CA THR A 11 10.51 -8.08 1.56
C THR A 11 10.56 -9.54 1.99
N VAL A 12 11.73 -9.96 2.47
CA VAL A 12 11.94 -11.24 3.14
C VAL A 12 12.11 -10.98 4.62
N ALA A 13 11.26 -11.59 5.45
CA ALA A 13 11.33 -11.50 6.91
C ALA A 13 12.04 -12.71 7.54
N ASN A 14 12.34 -12.61 8.84
CA ASN A 14 12.91 -13.60 9.75
C ASN A 14 14.35 -14.05 9.47
N VAL A 15 14.76 -14.20 8.20
CA VAL A 15 16.15 -14.50 7.79
C VAL A 15 16.79 -15.60 8.66
N VAL A 16 16.17 -16.79 8.65
CA VAL A 16 16.55 -17.97 9.45
C VAL A 16 16.38 -17.76 10.96
N CYS A 17 17.43 -17.36 11.68
CA CYS A 17 17.42 -17.31 13.14
C CYS A 17 16.89 -15.97 13.70
N GLY A 18 16.66 -14.98 12.83
CA GLY A 18 16.24 -13.63 13.21
C GLY A 18 14.73 -13.44 13.25
N PHE A 19 13.99 -14.42 13.75
CA PHE A 19 12.53 -14.35 13.87
C PHE A 19 12.08 -13.03 14.49
N ASP A 20 11.14 -12.33 13.82
CA ASP A 20 10.59 -11.02 14.20
C ASP A 20 11.60 -9.85 14.34
N VAL A 21 12.88 -10.04 13.96
CA VAL A 21 13.92 -9.01 14.10
C VAL A 21 14.61 -8.68 12.77
N LEU A 22 14.91 -9.69 11.95
CA LEU A 22 15.66 -9.49 10.71
C LEU A 22 14.74 -9.47 9.49
N GLY A 23 15.09 -8.63 8.51
CA GLY A 23 14.46 -8.62 7.20
C GLY A 23 15.24 -7.77 6.19
N PHE A 24 14.99 -7.99 4.91
CA PHE A 24 15.57 -7.19 3.83
C PHE A 24 14.60 -7.05 2.65
N ALA A 25 14.73 -5.95 1.90
CA ALA A 25 13.99 -5.74 0.66
C ALA A 25 14.70 -6.44 -0.51
N VAL A 26 13.90 -6.95 -1.44
CA VAL A 26 14.39 -7.41 -2.75
C VAL A 26 14.05 -6.39 -3.82
N ASN A 27 14.62 -6.48 -5.01
CA ASN A 27 14.30 -5.53 -6.08
C ASN A 27 12.88 -5.75 -6.64
N GLU A 28 12.50 -7.02 -6.81
CA GLU A 28 11.22 -7.44 -7.40
C GLU A 28 10.77 -8.79 -6.79
N PRO A 29 9.45 -9.10 -6.78
CA PRO A 29 8.32 -8.28 -7.23
C PRO A 29 7.99 -7.15 -6.22
N GLY A 30 6.93 -6.37 -6.47
CA GLY A 30 6.43 -5.34 -5.57
C GLY A 30 5.09 -4.77 -6.02
N ASP A 31 4.52 -3.87 -5.22
CA ASP A 31 3.23 -3.22 -5.48
C ASP A 31 3.44 -1.79 -6.00
N GLU A 32 2.54 -1.34 -6.88
CA GLU A 32 2.50 0.05 -7.34
C GLU A 32 1.27 0.77 -6.79
N VAL A 33 1.48 1.97 -6.25
CA VAL A 33 0.40 2.84 -5.76
C VAL A 33 0.41 4.15 -6.53
N VAL A 34 -0.74 4.52 -7.07
CA VAL A 34 -0.98 5.81 -7.73
C VAL A 34 -1.96 6.61 -6.88
N MET A 35 -1.54 7.78 -6.41
CA MET A 35 -2.36 8.67 -5.60
C MET A 35 -2.60 9.99 -6.30
N ARG A 36 -3.84 10.48 -6.26
CA ARG A 36 -4.25 11.79 -6.77
C ARG A 36 -4.85 12.61 -5.65
N LEU A 37 -4.39 13.85 -5.52
CA LEU A 37 -5.03 14.82 -4.65
C LEU A 37 -6.32 15.33 -5.31
N VAL A 38 -7.36 15.43 -4.50
CA VAL A 38 -8.69 15.94 -4.87
C VAL A 38 -9.13 16.96 -3.84
N ASP A 39 -10.01 17.87 -4.24
CA ASP A 39 -10.52 18.93 -3.34
C ASP A 39 -11.58 18.40 -2.37
N GLU A 40 -12.24 17.28 -2.71
CA GLU A 40 -13.22 16.62 -1.87
C GLU A 40 -12.54 15.91 -0.69
N PRO A 41 -12.94 16.17 0.57
CA PRO A 41 -12.38 15.49 1.73
C PRO A 41 -12.64 13.99 1.72
N GLY A 42 -11.63 13.22 2.13
CA GLY A 42 -11.72 11.77 2.31
C GLY A 42 -10.73 10.99 1.46
N VAL A 43 -10.66 9.67 1.72
CA VAL A 43 -9.77 8.75 1.00
C VAL A 43 -10.62 7.68 0.33
N ARG A 44 -10.44 7.50 -0.98
CA ARG A 44 -11.20 6.54 -1.79
C ARG A 44 -10.24 5.63 -2.55
N LEU A 45 -10.50 4.33 -2.52
CA LEU A 45 -9.85 3.38 -3.42
C LEU A 45 -10.70 3.23 -4.68
N LEU A 46 -10.13 3.57 -5.84
CA LEU A 46 -10.86 3.56 -7.11
C LEU A 46 -10.70 2.24 -7.87
N LYS A 47 -9.52 1.63 -7.77
CA LYS A 47 -9.18 0.43 -8.54
C LYS A 47 -8.03 -0.32 -7.87
N ILE A 48 -8.12 -1.64 -7.87
CA ILE A 48 -7.04 -2.57 -7.51
C ILE A 48 -6.89 -3.53 -8.69
N THR A 49 -5.65 -3.90 -9.05
CA THR A 49 -5.34 -4.79 -10.19
C THR A 49 -4.36 -5.87 -9.74
N GLY A 50 -4.42 -7.06 -10.34
CA GLY A 50 -3.52 -8.17 -10.00
C GLY A 50 -3.90 -8.94 -8.73
N ASP A 51 -5.14 -8.75 -8.25
CA ASP A 51 -5.64 -9.25 -6.97
C ASP A 51 -6.80 -10.27 -7.11
N ASP A 52 -7.38 -10.42 -8.30
CA ASP A 52 -8.58 -11.25 -8.53
C ASP A 52 -9.77 -10.89 -7.61
N GLY A 53 -9.83 -9.64 -7.14
CA GLY A 53 -10.93 -9.09 -6.34
C GLY A 53 -10.94 -9.54 -4.88
N ARG A 54 -9.81 -9.97 -4.33
CA ARG A 54 -9.70 -10.42 -2.93
C ARG A 54 -9.51 -9.24 -1.98
N LEU A 55 -8.96 -8.11 -2.44
CA LEU A 55 -8.71 -6.93 -1.62
C LEU A 55 -9.92 -5.98 -1.61
N PRO A 56 -10.27 -5.42 -0.43
CA PRO A 56 -11.42 -4.55 -0.31
C PRO A 56 -11.16 -3.16 -0.91
N LEU A 57 -12.13 -2.63 -1.66
CA LEU A 57 -12.18 -1.21 -2.06
C LEU A 57 -12.78 -0.30 -0.97
N ASP A 58 -13.42 -0.89 0.04
CA ASP A 58 -13.92 -0.16 1.20
C ASP A 58 -12.74 0.46 1.98
N SER A 59 -12.72 1.79 2.03
CA SER A 59 -11.66 2.56 2.70
C SER A 59 -11.53 2.25 4.20
N ALA A 60 -12.57 1.72 4.84
CA ALA A 60 -12.52 1.32 6.25
C ALA A 60 -11.84 -0.05 6.48
N LYS A 61 -11.63 -0.83 5.41
CA LYS A 61 -11.10 -2.21 5.48
C LYS A 61 -9.79 -2.41 4.70
N ASN A 62 -9.30 -1.37 4.02
CA ASN A 62 -8.06 -1.45 3.26
C ASN A 62 -6.90 -0.79 4.01
N THR A 63 -5.75 -1.47 4.07
CA THR A 63 -4.56 -0.99 4.78
C THR A 63 -4.01 0.31 4.17
N VAL A 64 -4.07 0.47 2.84
CA VAL A 64 -3.58 1.69 2.17
C VAL A 64 -4.35 2.92 2.66
N SER A 65 -5.68 2.84 2.69
CA SER A 65 -6.50 3.95 3.20
C SER A 65 -6.33 4.16 4.69
N ALA A 66 -6.17 3.10 5.49
CA ALA A 66 -5.92 3.24 6.93
C ALA A 66 -4.64 4.05 7.20
N SER A 67 -3.54 3.76 6.50
CA SER A 67 -2.27 4.51 6.63
C SER A 67 -2.42 5.98 6.20
N VAL A 68 -3.07 6.23 5.06
CA VAL A 68 -3.27 7.61 4.55
C VAL A 68 -4.20 8.40 5.48
N GLN A 69 -5.30 7.82 5.93
CA GLN A 69 -6.21 8.46 6.87
C GLN A 69 -5.54 8.75 8.21
N HIS A 70 -4.63 7.90 8.67
CA HIS A 70 -3.87 8.17 9.89
C HIS A 70 -2.89 9.33 9.69
N TYR A 71 -2.21 9.40 8.54
CA TYR A 71 -1.25 10.46 8.23
C TYR A 71 -1.90 11.84 8.03
N LEU A 72 -3.11 11.89 7.47
CA LEU A 72 -3.84 13.13 7.18
C LEU A 72 -4.64 13.68 8.38
N LYS A 73 -4.69 12.96 9.50
CA LYS A 73 -5.26 13.46 10.76
C LYS A 73 -4.34 14.50 11.40
#